data_AF-V2Y751-F1
#
_entry.id   AF-V2Y751-F1
#
_cell.length_a   1.000
_cell.length_b   1.000
_cell.length_c   1.000
_cell.angle_alpha   90.00
_cell.angle_beta   90.00
_cell.angle_gamma   90.00
#
_symmetry.space_group_name_H-M   'P 1'
#
loop_
_entity.id
_entity.type
_entity.pdbx_description
1 polymer ?
#
loop_
_entity_poly.entity_id
_entity_poly.type
_entity_poly.pdbx_seq_one_letter_code
_entity_poly.pdbx_strand_id
1 'polypeptide(L)'
;MKSKIITLCLILSMGIFAACGSKDSNKSESIKLSNEFTVESKELDGAVKLDNILFASEISKVKVSALSADKKGASLSYSLEQEETEKLINLFQKEDIRGIEVEQSDYNDTAMRDSYGYMVEFVDSMDRFYPGVSRLTCFTTADENYLSIIEEGGSTKLYKIELTEDIISFLNNASSESYKESKGRAGWFNKAFKQK
;
A
#
# COMPACT_ATOMS: atom_id res chain seq x y z
N MET A 1 1.13 -53.07 -70.47
CA MET A 1 1.51 -54.24 -69.65
C MET A 1 1.64 -53.81 -68.19
N LYS A 2 0.90 -54.50 -67.32
CA LYS A 2 0.92 -54.51 -65.84
C LYS A 2 0.44 -53.25 -65.10
N SER A 3 -0.87 -53.26 -64.83
CA SER A 3 -1.54 -52.60 -63.69
C SER A 3 -0.89 -52.95 -62.36
N LYS A 4 -0.90 -52.00 -61.42
CA LYS A 4 -1.30 -52.29 -60.03
C LYS A 4 -2.19 -51.17 -59.50
N ILE A 5 -3.41 -51.57 -59.17
CA ILE A 5 -4.45 -50.86 -58.44
C ILE A 5 -3.94 -50.62 -57.02
N ILE A 6 -4.07 -49.39 -56.51
CA ILE A 6 -3.97 -49.12 -55.08
C ILE A 6 -5.28 -48.48 -54.65
N THR A 7 -6.04 -49.28 -53.91
CA THR A 7 -7.31 -49.00 -53.25
C THR A 7 -7.21 -47.77 -52.35
N LEU A 8 -8.06 -46.78 -52.60
CA LEU A 8 -8.27 -45.61 -51.73
C LEU A 8 -9.48 -45.90 -50.84
N CYS A 9 -9.25 -46.30 -49.59
CA CYS A 9 -10.30 -46.39 -48.57
C CYS A 9 -10.53 -45.01 -47.95
N LEU A 10 -11.64 -44.37 -48.35
CA LEU A 10 -12.24 -43.23 -47.67
C LEU A 10 -12.75 -43.69 -46.29
N ILE A 11 -12.13 -43.20 -45.21
CA ILE A 11 -12.73 -43.21 -43.88
C ILE A 11 -13.12 -41.79 -43.54
N LEU A 12 -14.43 -41.51 -43.65
CA LEU A 12 -15.07 -40.41 -42.94
C LEU A 12 -14.87 -40.63 -41.45
N SER A 13 -14.19 -39.71 -40.77
CA SER A 13 -14.36 -39.54 -39.32
C SER A 13 -14.80 -38.10 -39.07
N MET A 14 -16.04 -37.97 -38.60
CA MET A 14 -16.58 -36.76 -38.00
C MET A 14 -15.77 -36.46 -36.74
N GLY A 15 -14.76 -35.60 -36.87
CA GLY A 15 -14.17 -34.90 -35.74
C GLY A 15 -15.11 -33.76 -35.34
N ILE A 16 -16.00 -34.02 -34.39
CA ILE A 16 -16.61 -32.95 -33.60
C ILE A 16 -15.44 -32.29 -32.88
N PHE A 17 -14.96 -31.16 -33.39
CA PHE A 17 -14.12 -30.28 -32.59
C PHE A 17 -15.00 -29.80 -31.45
N ALA A 18 -14.88 -30.49 -30.30
CA ALA A 18 -15.17 -29.88 -29.03
C ALA A 18 -14.39 -28.58 -29.01
N ALA A 19 -15.12 -27.46 -29.09
CA ALA A 19 -14.57 -26.16 -28.79
C ALA A 19 -13.88 -26.30 -27.43
N CYS A 20 -12.54 -26.26 -27.45
CA CYS A 20 -11.75 -26.07 -26.25
C CYS A 20 -12.39 -24.91 -25.50
N GLY A 21 -12.85 -25.22 -24.28
CA GLY A 21 -13.50 -24.27 -23.41
C GLY A 21 -12.74 -22.96 -23.46
N SER A 22 -13.46 -21.89 -23.76
CA SER A 22 -13.05 -20.56 -23.34
C SER A 22 -12.70 -20.70 -21.88
N LYS A 23 -11.40 -20.68 -21.60
CA LYS A 23 -10.88 -20.55 -20.26
C LYS A 23 -11.45 -19.23 -19.81
N ASP A 24 -12.54 -19.30 -19.05
CA ASP A 24 -13.24 -18.13 -18.55
C ASP A 24 -12.17 -17.21 -18.03
N SER A 25 -12.08 -16.05 -18.69
CA SER A 25 -11.25 -14.93 -18.29
C SER A 25 -11.37 -14.85 -16.79
N ASN A 26 -10.23 -14.99 -16.10
CA ASN A 26 -10.09 -14.79 -14.67
C ASN A 26 -11.11 -13.74 -14.25
N LYS A 27 -12.16 -14.14 -13.52
CA LYS A 27 -12.86 -13.20 -12.66
C LYS A 27 -11.73 -12.63 -11.83
N SER A 28 -11.31 -11.40 -12.13
CA SER A 28 -10.47 -10.64 -11.23
C SER A 28 -11.33 -10.51 -9.99
N GLU A 29 -11.17 -11.43 -9.05
CA GLU A 29 -11.61 -11.17 -7.69
C GLU A 29 -10.97 -9.83 -7.36
N SER A 30 -11.80 -8.79 -7.21
CA SER A 30 -11.31 -7.50 -6.77
C SER A 30 -10.63 -7.77 -5.43
N ILE A 31 -9.31 -7.65 -5.41
CA ILE A 31 -8.55 -7.88 -4.19
C ILE A 31 -9.01 -6.80 -3.21
N LYS A 32 -9.75 -7.24 -2.18
CA LYS A 32 -10.23 -6.33 -1.15
C LYS A 32 -9.08 -6.10 -0.17
N LEU A 33 -8.77 -4.84 0.09
CA LEU A 33 -7.85 -4.45 1.16
C LEU A 33 -8.35 -5.06 2.48
N SER A 34 -7.44 -5.65 3.26
CA SER A 34 -7.81 -6.16 4.58
C SER A 34 -8.10 -5.00 5.54
N ASN A 35 -8.90 -5.27 6.58
CA ASN A 35 -9.24 -4.26 7.58
C ASN A 35 -7.98 -3.77 8.30
N GLU A 36 -6.99 -4.64 8.50
CA GLU A 36 -5.69 -4.30 9.12
C GLU A 36 -4.88 -3.27 8.32
N PHE A 37 -5.20 -3.06 7.05
CA PHE A 37 -4.58 -2.03 6.20
C PHE A 37 -5.57 -1.00 5.68
N THR A 38 -6.83 -1.04 6.11
CA THR A 38 -7.80 -0.02 5.70
C THR A 38 -7.65 1.18 6.61
N VAL A 39 -7.29 2.33 6.05
CA VAL A 39 -7.21 3.59 6.79
C VAL A 39 -8.61 4.16 6.93
N GLU A 40 -8.93 4.60 8.13
CA GLU A 40 -10.19 5.25 8.47
C GLU A 40 -9.94 6.67 8.95
N SER A 41 -10.99 7.50 8.89
CA SER A 41 -10.95 8.86 9.42
C SER A 41 -10.88 8.83 10.94
N LYS A 42 -10.09 9.76 11.50
CA LYS A 42 -9.84 9.87 12.94
C LYS A 42 -9.87 11.34 13.32
N GLU A 43 -10.87 11.72 14.09
CA GLU A 43 -11.00 13.08 14.59
C GLU A 43 -9.96 13.37 15.68
N LEU A 44 -9.40 14.57 15.68
CA LEU A 44 -8.47 15.03 16.71
C LEU A 44 -9.02 16.27 17.40
N ASP A 45 -9.38 16.13 18.67
CA ASP A 45 -9.83 17.26 19.48
C ASP A 45 -8.69 18.26 19.71
N GLY A 46 -8.98 19.55 19.50
CA GLY A 46 -7.98 20.62 19.60
C GLY A 46 -6.98 20.72 18.45
N ALA A 47 -7.14 19.96 17.35
CA ALA A 47 -6.23 20.02 16.22
C ALA A 47 -6.25 21.38 15.51
N VAL A 48 -5.07 21.91 15.23
CA VAL A 48 -4.85 23.16 14.49
C VAL A 48 -4.40 22.86 13.07
N LYS A 49 -4.70 23.75 12.12
CA LYS A 49 -4.17 23.63 10.77
C LYS A 49 -2.64 23.66 10.82
N LEU A 50 -2.01 22.70 10.17
CA LEU A 50 -0.56 22.66 10.00
C LEU A 50 -0.20 23.56 8.81
N ASP A 51 0.53 24.64 9.07
CA ASP A 51 0.98 25.53 8.02
C ASP A 51 2.16 24.92 7.25
N ASN A 52 2.17 25.14 5.92
CA ASN A 52 3.31 24.86 5.04
C ASN A 52 3.80 23.40 5.08
N ILE A 53 2.91 22.44 4.81
CA ILE A 53 3.34 21.09 4.43
C ILE A 53 4.07 21.19 3.08
N LEU A 54 5.39 21.13 3.13
CA LEU A 54 6.27 21.24 1.96
C LEU A 54 6.89 19.89 1.63
N PHE A 55 7.18 19.70 0.35
CA PHE A 55 7.89 18.56 -0.18
C PHE A 55 9.05 19.08 -1.01
N ALA A 56 10.24 18.51 -0.82
CA ALA A 56 11.40 18.83 -1.64
C ALA A 56 11.14 18.43 -3.09
N SER A 57 11.66 19.23 -4.03
CA SER A 57 11.51 18.99 -5.47
C SER A 57 12.14 17.68 -5.96
N GLU A 58 13.05 17.13 -5.18
CA GLU A 58 13.78 15.89 -5.40
C GLU A 58 12.92 14.65 -5.12
N ILE A 59 11.83 14.81 -4.37
CA ILE A 59 10.90 13.72 -4.06
C ILE A 59 10.25 13.28 -5.37
N SER A 60 10.44 12.00 -5.69
CA SER A 60 10.01 11.39 -6.95
C SER A 60 9.36 10.03 -6.75
N LYS A 61 9.32 9.54 -5.51
CA LYS A 61 8.81 8.22 -5.17
C LYS A 61 8.21 8.22 -3.77
N VAL A 62 7.03 7.62 -3.64
CA VAL A 62 6.46 7.27 -2.34
C VAL A 62 6.61 5.77 -2.11
N LYS A 63 7.19 5.39 -0.98
CA LYS A 63 7.29 4.00 -0.54
C LYS A 63 6.24 3.72 0.52
N VAL A 64 5.49 2.65 0.32
CA VAL A 64 4.52 2.17 1.31
C VAL A 64 4.98 0.83 1.83
N SER A 65 5.08 0.71 3.15
CA SER A 65 5.51 -0.51 3.84
C SER A 65 4.62 -0.80 5.04
N ALA A 66 4.19 -2.04 5.16
CA ALA A 66 3.38 -2.49 6.29
C ALA A 66 4.15 -2.37 7.61
N LEU A 67 3.44 -1.96 8.67
CA LEU A 67 3.95 -2.03 10.04
C LEU A 67 4.02 -3.49 10.53
N SER A 68 3.01 -4.31 10.20
CA SER A 68 3.03 -5.78 10.31
C SER A 68 2.16 -6.44 9.25
N ALA A 69 2.24 -7.77 9.15
CA ALA A 69 1.33 -8.55 8.30
C ALA A 69 -0.08 -8.65 8.91
N ASP A 70 -1.10 -8.80 8.07
CA ASP A 70 -2.49 -9.06 8.47
C ASP A 70 -2.66 -10.43 9.18
N LYS A 71 -3.89 -10.73 9.63
CA LYS A 71 -4.21 -12.02 10.28
C LYS A 71 -3.99 -13.25 9.39
N LYS A 72 -3.94 -13.08 8.08
CA LYS A 72 -3.64 -14.15 7.10
C LYS A 72 -2.16 -14.24 6.76
N GLY A 73 -1.31 -13.37 7.31
CA GLY A 73 0.12 -13.31 7.02
C GLY A 73 0.45 -12.63 5.68
N ALA A 74 -0.43 -11.77 5.18
CA ALA A 74 -0.18 -10.89 4.04
C ALA A 74 0.37 -9.54 4.50
N SER A 75 1.32 -8.97 3.78
CA SER A 75 1.95 -7.68 4.10
C SER A 75 1.90 -6.75 2.90
N LEU A 76 1.70 -5.45 3.14
CA LEU A 76 1.84 -4.40 2.13
C LEU A 76 3.31 -4.00 1.94
N SER A 77 3.74 -3.97 0.69
CA SER A 77 4.98 -3.31 0.28
C SER A 77 4.87 -2.93 -1.19
N TYR A 78 4.85 -1.63 -1.47
CA TYR A 78 4.81 -1.11 -2.84
C TYR A 78 5.45 0.27 -2.93
N SER A 79 5.61 0.77 -4.15
CA SER A 79 6.00 2.15 -4.40
C SER A 79 5.04 2.76 -5.40
N LEU A 80 4.70 4.03 -5.19
CA LEU A 80 3.94 4.78 -6.17
C LEU A 80 4.87 5.22 -7.29
N GLU A 81 4.36 5.15 -8.51
CA GLU A 81 5.00 5.79 -9.66
C GLU A 81 4.97 7.32 -9.48
N GLN A 82 5.77 8.03 -10.29
CA GLN A 82 5.94 9.47 -10.16
C GLN A 82 4.60 10.24 -10.25
N GLU A 83 3.73 9.90 -11.19
CA GLU A 83 2.42 10.57 -11.35
C GLU A 83 1.55 10.43 -10.09
N GLU A 84 1.49 9.24 -9.49
CA GLU A 84 0.72 8.99 -8.27
C GLU A 84 1.38 9.64 -7.04
N THR A 85 2.72 9.68 -7.02
CA THR A 85 3.48 10.41 -6.00
C THR A 85 3.13 11.90 -6.02
N GLU A 86 3.13 12.51 -7.21
CA GLU A 86 2.76 13.92 -7.40
C GLU A 86 1.31 14.18 -6.99
N LYS A 87 0.37 13.27 -7.31
CA LYS A 87 -1.03 13.36 -6.85
C LYS A 87 -1.12 13.39 -5.32
N LEU A 88 -0.44 12.47 -4.64
CA LEU A 88 -0.47 12.42 -3.17
C LEU A 88 0.16 13.67 -2.54
N ILE A 89 1.30 14.14 -3.06
CA ILE A 89 1.93 15.40 -2.64
C ILE A 89 0.95 16.57 -2.78
N ASN A 90 0.27 16.66 -3.93
CA ASN A 90 -0.70 17.72 -4.17
C ASN A 90 -1.89 17.66 -3.20
N LEU A 91 -2.34 16.47 -2.78
CA LEU A 91 -3.36 16.35 -1.73
C LEU A 91 -2.83 16.93 -0.42
N PHE A 92 -1.65 16.53 0.03
CA PHE A 92 -1.05 17.07 1.25
C PHE A 92 -0.81 18.60 1.21
N GLN A 93 -0.59 19.18 0.03
CA GLN A 93 -0.37 20.62 -0.14
C GLN A 93 -1.65 21.44 -0.33
N LYS A 94 -2.72 20.85 -0.88
CA LYS A 94 -4.01 21.53 -1.09
C LYS A 94 -4.91 21.47 0.14
N GLU A 95 -4.82 20.37 0.88
CA GLU A 95 -5.71 20.11 2.00
C GLU A 95 -5.30 20.86 3.26
N ASP A 96 -6.29 21.26 4.05
CA ASP A 96 -6.09 21.83 5.38
C ASP A 96 -5.79 20.70 6.37
N ILE A 97 -4.61 20.10 6.26
CA ILE A 97 -4.17 19.08 7.20
C ILE A 97 -4.13 19.69 8.60
N ARG A 98 -4.82 19.03 9.54
CA ARG A 98 -4.87 19.46 10.93
C ARG A 98 -4.07 18.51 11.79
N GLY A 99 -3.39 19.04 12.79
CA GLY A 99 -2.63 18.23 13.71
C GLY A 99 -2.30 18.91 15.03
N ILE A 100 -1.67 18.12 15.89
CA ILE A 100 -1.21 18.50 17.22
C ILE A 100 0.24 18.04 17.30
N GLU A 101 1.16 18.96 17.60
CA GLU A 101 2.56 18.61 17.82
C GLU A 101 2.69 17.75 19.08
N VAL A 102 3.49 16.70 19.00
CA VAL A 102 3.64 15.68 20.05
C VAL A 102 5.08 15.24 20.20
N GLU A 103 5.38 14.69 21.36
CA GLU A 103 6.72 14.19 21.66
C GLU A 103 6.97 12.84 20.99
N GLN A 104 8.24 12.54 20.73
CA GLN A 104 8.66 11.24 20.19
C GLN A 104 8.22 10.06 21.08
N SER A 105 8.14 10.27 22.40
CA SER A 105 7.64 9.25 23.34
C SER A 105 6.20 8.86 23.05
N ASP A 106 5.34 9.83 22.74
CA ASP A 106 3.91 9.57 22.46
C ASP A 106 3.76 8.74 21.18
N TYR A 107 4.53 9.08 20.14
CA TYR A 107 4.60 8.28 18.91
C TYR A 107 5.06 6.85 19.20
N ASN A 108 6.15 6.68 19.96
CA ASN A 108 6.71 5.37 20.25
C ASN A 108 5.74 4.50 21.05
N ASP A 109 5.05 5.08 22.03
CA ASP A 109 4.05 4.38 22.83
C ASP A 109 2.89 3.85 21.97
N THR A 110 2.45 4.64 20.99
CA THR A 110 1.43 4.20 20.01
C THR A 110 1.98 3.15 19.06
N ALA A 111 3.17 3.37 18.49
CA ALA A 111 3.81 2.46 17.55
C ALA A 111 4.13 1.08 18.15
N MET A 112 4.40 1.01 19.46
CA MET A 112 4.63 -0.26 20.16
C MET A 112 3.33 -1.01 20.46
N ARG A 113 2.17 -0.33 20.49
CA ARG A 113 0.85 -0.95 20.73
C ARG A 113 0.19 -1.43 19.46
N ASP A 114 0.29 -0.65 18.38
CA ASP A 114 -0.35 -0.98 17.11
C ASP A 114 0.60 -1.74 16.19
N SER A 115 0.29 -3.02 15.97
CA SER A 115 1.03 -3.84 15.02
C SER A 115 0.56 -3.59 13.58
N TYR A 116 -0.61 -2.99 13.35
CA TYR A 116 -1.26 -2.94 12.05
C TYR A 116 -1.28 -1.53 11.44
N GLY A 117 -1.38 -1.49 10.11
CA GLY A 117 -1.26 -0.27 9.32
C GLY A 117 0.01 -0.22 8.49
N TYR A 118 0.38 0.97 8.02
CA TYR A 118 1.50 1.15 7.11
C TYR A 118 2.14 2.53 7.22
N MET A 119 3.41 2.57 6.81
CA MET A 119 4.22 3.75 6.72
C MET A 119 4.33 4.18 5.25
N VAL A 120 4.14 5.46 5.00
CA VAL A 120 4.23 6.13 3.71
C VAL A 120 5.41 7.09 3.75
N GLU A 121 6.48 6.78 3.02
CA GLU A 121 7.73 7.53 3.01
C GLU A 121 7.88 8.29 1.69
N PHE A 122 8.13 9.59 1.77
CA PHE A 122 8.35 10.45 0.61
C PHE A 122 9.85 10.62 0.39
N VAL A 123 10.35 10.06 -0.70
CA VAL A 123 11.78 9.94 -0.97
C VAL A 123 12.11 10.23 -2.43
N ASP A 124 13.39 10.39 -2.73
CA ASP A 124 13.85 10.34 -4.12
C ASP A 124 13.98 8.91 -4.66
N SER A 125 14.40 8.81 -5.91
CA SER A 125 14.66 7.52 -6.58
C SER A 125 15.68 6.63 -5.86
N MET A 126 16.56 7.21 -5.03
CA MET A 126 17.62 6.56 -4.25
C MET A 126 17.23 6.31 -2.78
N ASP A 127 15.96 6.45 -2.41
CA ASP A 127 15.43 6.28 -1.05
C ASP A 127 15.98 7.30 -0.03
N ARG A 128 16.36 8.50 -0.49
CA ARG A 128 16.82 9.58 0.40
C ARG A 128 15.64 10.45 0.86
N PHE A 129 15.69 10.84 2.13
CA PHE A 129 14.76 11.79 2.73
C PHE A 129 15.26 13.23 2.59
N TYR A 130 14.32 14.16 2.55
CA TYR A 130 14.57 15.59 2.43
C TYR A 130 13.71 16.37 3.44
N PRO A 131 14.11 17.59 3.81
CA PRO A 131 13.29 18.47 4.64
C PRO A 131 11.88 18.70 4.09
N GLY A 132 10.95 19.01 4.99
CA GLY A 132 9.51 18.98 4.75
C GLY A 132 8.90 17.68 5.24
N VAL A 133 7.88 17.17 4.56
CA VAL A 133 7.25 15.90 4.93
C VAL A 133 8.09 14.74 4.41
N SER A 134 8.51 13.87 5.33
CA SER A 134 9.35 12.72 4.99
C SER A 134 8.63 11.40 5.23
N ARG A 135 7.73 11.35 6.21
CA ARG A 135 7.03 10.11 6.55
C ARG A 135 5.70 10.34 7.23
N LEU A 136 4.68 9.67 6.72
CA LEU A 136 3.35 9.51 7.32
C LEU A 136 3.24 8.08 7.86
N THR A 137 2.75 7.92 9.09
CA THR A 137 2.45 6.63 9.69
C THR A 137 0.94 6.53 9.91
N CYS A 138 0.31 5.63 9.16
CA CYS A 138 -1.12 5.33 9.24
C CYS A 138 -1.33 4.08 10.09
N PHE A 139 -1.70 4.28 11.34
CA PHE A 139 -2.10 3.20 12.24
C PHE A 139 -3.54 2.80 11.94
N THR A 140 -3.89 1.52 11.99
CA THR A 140 -5.28 1.08 11.71
C THR A 140 -6.04 0.64 12.95
N THR A 141 -5.34 0.41 14.08
CA THR A 141 -5.99 0.05 15.35
C THR A 141 -5.75 1.07 16.45
N ALA A 142 -4.85 2.04 16.27
CA ALA A 142 -4.78 3.23 17.11
C ALA A 142 -5.78 4.30 16.64
N ASP A 143 -6.21 5.16 17.57
CA ASP A 143 -7.09 6.30 17.27
C ASP A 143 -6.35 7.48 16.62
N GLU A 144 -5.07 7.33 16.30
CA GLU A 144 -4.20 8.44 15.90
C GLU A 144 -3.38 8.06 14.66
N ASN A 145 -3.18 9.00 13.74
CA ASN A 145 -2.21 8.90 12.65
C ASN A 145 -1.11 9.92 12.90
N TYR A 146 0.10 9.68 12.37
CA TYR A 146 1.23 10.56 12.63
C TYR A 146 1.90 11.05 11.36
N LEU A 147 2.24 12.34 11.34
CA LEU A 147 3.11 12.95 10.34
C LEU A 147 4.44 13.29 10.99
N SER A 148 5.52 12.87 10.35
CA SER A 148 6.88 13.27 10.71
C SER A 148 7.46 14.18 9.63
N ILE A 149 7.95 15.33 10.08
CA ILE A 149 8.46 16.41 9.23
C ILE A 149 9.92 16.61 9.59
N ILE A 150 10.83 16.37 8.64
CA ILE A 150 12.24 16.71 8.82
C ILE A 150 12.36 18.21 8.58
N GLU A 151 12.83 18.96 9.56
CA GLU A 151 13.08 20.39 9.41
C GLU A 151 14.41 20.65 8.69
N GLU A 152 14.60 21.85 8.15
CA GLU A 152 15.86 22.28 7.49
C GLU A 152 17.10 22.10 8.38
N GLY A 153 16.93 22.16 9.70
CA GLY A 153 18.00 21.93 10.69
C GLY A 153 18.32 20.46 10.96
N GLY A 154 17.63 19.51 10.31
CA GLY A 154 17.78 18.07 10.50
C GLY A 154 17.04 17.49 11.72
N SER A 155 16.41 18.33 12.54
CA SER A 155 15.44 17.88 13.55
C SER A 155 14.22 17.27 12.89
N THR A 156 13.51 16.39 13.59
CA THR A 156 12.21 15.86 13.15
C THR A 156 11.13 16.30 14.11
N LYS A 157 10.10 16.96 13.59
CA LYS A 157 8.86 17.22 14.33
C LYS A 157 7.85 16.12 14.07
N LEU A 158 7.07 15.80 15.09
CA LEU A 158 6.02 14.81 15.03
C LEU A 158 4.67 15.46 15.35
N TYR A 159 3.69 15.10 14.53
CA TYR A 159 2.32 15.57 14.68
C TYR A 159 1.37 14.38 14.70
N LYS A 160 0.43 14.35 15.64
CA LYS A 160 -0.82 13.62 15.44
C LYS A 160 -1.61 14.37 14.37
N ILE A 161 -2.13 13.69 13.36
CA ILE A 161 -2.84 14.33 12.25
C ILE A 161 -4.22 13.74 11.99
N GLU A 162 -5.12 14.61 11.56
CA GLU A 162 -6.40 14.25 10.97
C GLU A 162 -6.20 14.18 9.45
N LEU A 163 -6.37 12.98 8.88
CA LEU A 163 -6.31 12.79 7.44
C LEU A 163 -7.64 13.17 6.81
N THR A 164 -7.60 13.87 5.68
CA THR A 164 -8.81 14.17 4.90
C THR A 164 -9.32 12.93 4.18
N GLU A 165 -10.61 12.91 3.85
CA GLU A 165 -11.24 11.81 3.11
C GLU A 165 -10.55 11.53 1.77
N ASP A 166 -10.06 12.56 1.08
CA ASP A 166 -9.37 12.41 -0.20
C ASP A 166 -8.02 11.69 -0.05
N ILE A 167 -7.24 12.00 0.99
CA ILE A 167 -5.98 11.29 1.27
C ILE A 167 -6.27 9.85 1.68
N ILE A 168 -7.28 9.63 2.54
CA ILE A 168 -7.69 8.29 2.97
C ILE A 168 -8.11 7.45 1.75
N SER A 169 -8.97 8.01 0.91
CA SER A 169 -9.45 7.36 -0.32
C SER A 169 -8.30 7.02 -1.25
N PHE A 170 -7.40 7.98 -1.51
CA PHE A 170 -6.22 7.76 -2.32
C PHE A 170 -5.38 6.59 -1.80
N LEU A 171 -5.02 6.62 -0.50
CA LEU A 171 -4.15 5.62 0.10
C LEU A 171 -4.80 4.23 0.14
N ASN A 172 -6.10 4.15 0.45
CA ASN A 172 -6.85 2.90 0.44
C ASN A 172 -6.97 2.31 -0.96
N ASN A 173 -7.22 3.13 -1.99
CA ASN A 173 -7.28 2.68 -3.37
C ASN A 173 -5.92 2.13 -3.82
N ALA A 174 -4.85 2.92 -3.65
CA ALA A 174 -3.49 2.49 -4.01
C ALA A 174 -3.05 1.22 -3.26
N SER A 175 -3.42 1.12 -1.97
CA SER A 175 -3.14 -0.07 -1.17
C SER A 175 -3.94 -1.28 -1.63
N SER A 176 -5.21 -1.12 -2.01
CA SER A 176 -6.05 -2.23 -2.48
C SER A 176 -5.54 -2.84 -3.79
N GLU A 177 -5.06 -2.02 -4.72
CA GLU A 177 -4.48 -2.47 -5.99
C GLU A 177 -3.12 -3.15 -5.79
N SER A 178 -2.38 -2.71 -4.76
CA SER A 178 -1.06 -3.23 -4.41
C SER A 178 -1.11 -4.40 -3.41
N TYR A 179 -2.27 -4.66 -2.81
CA TYR A 179 -2.44 -5.69 -1.81
C TYR A 179 -2.25 -7.06 -2.44
N LYS A 180 -1.31 -7.83 -1.91
CA LYS A 180 -1.02 -9.18 -2.40
C LYS A 180 -0.99 -10.11 -1.20
N GLU A 181 -2.01 -10.96 -1.09
CA GLU A 181 -1.99 -12.05 -0.13
C GLU A 181 -0.75 -12.92 -0.37
N SER A 182 -0.01 -13.25 0.68
CA SER A 182 1.12 -14.16 0.54
C SER A 182 0.58 -15.55 0.16
N LYS A 183 1.09 -16.16 -0.92
CA LYS A 183 0.64 -17.49 -1.40
C LYS A 183 1.05 -18.66 -0.50
N GLY A 184 1.24 -18.42 0.80
CA GLY A 184 1.63 -19.43 1.78
C GLY A 184 3.14 -19.49 2.00
N ARG A 185 3.57 -18.80 3.06
CA ARG A 185 4.24 -19.39 4.23
C ARG A 185 4.10 -18.37 5.35
N ALA A 186 3.28 -18.67 6.34
CA ALA A 186 3.43 -18.05 7.65
C ALA A 186 4.85 -18.38 8.16
N GLY A 187 5.81 -17.47 7.99
CA GLY A 187 7.22 -17.73 8.31
C GLY A 187 8.12 -16.72 7.64
N TRP A 188 8.34 -15.57 8.25
CA TRP A 188 9.46 -15.44 9.19
C TRP A 188 9.04 -15.09 10.63
N PHE A 189 7.95 -14.32 10.80
CA PHE A 189 7.53 -13.79 12.10
C PHE A 189 6.97 -14.84 13.07
N ASN A 190 6.29 -15.89 12.57
CA ASN A 190 5.75 -16.97 13.42
C ASN A 190 6.80 -17.84 14.13
N LYS A 191 8.08 -17.75 13.74
CA LYS A 191 9.19 -18.46 14.41
C LYS A 191 9.91 -17.61 15.46
N ALA A 192 9.83 -16.28 15.39
CA ALA A 192 10.62 -15.40 16.25
C ALA A 192 9.98 -15.18 17.64
N PHE A 193 8.66 -15.32 17.78
CA PHE A 193 7.95 -14.98 19.02
C PHE A 193 7.26 -16.16 19.73
N LYS A 194 7.66 -17.41 19.43
CA LYS A 194 7.36 -18.55 20.31
C LYS A 194 8.59 -18.97 21.12
N GLN A 195 8.84 -18.24 22.20
CA GLN A 195 9.47 -18.71 23.43
C GLN A 195 8.82 -17.89 24.56
N LYS A 196 8.03 -18.41 25.51
CA LYS A 196 7.67 -19.73 25.99
C LYS A 196 6.19 -19.70 26.37
#